data_AF-A0A4R4PDS9-F1
#
_entry.id   AF-A0A4R4PDS9-F1
#
_cell.length_a   1.000
_cell.length_b   1.000
_cell.length_c   1.000
_cell.angle_alpha   90.00
_cell.angle_beta   90.00
_cell.angle_gamma   90.00
#
_symmetry.space_group_name_H-M   'P 1'
#
loop_
_entity.id
_entity.type
_entity.pdbx_description
1 polymer ?
#
loop_
_entity_poly.entity_id
_entity_poly.type
_entity_poly.pdbx_seq_one_letter_code
_entity_poly.pdbx_strand_id
1 'polypeptide(L)'
;ALAAPLWALAGTAALLGALLLPGVAGGWYAVGAAALYALCAGRALAAAPRRPFDWLLPPLFRAGEYLTVLILAADGGVNGALPAAFCLVAASAYHHYDTVYRLRGGAGAPPRWLVQATGGHEGRVLVVTAVAALWAAGAGLTAALSVLAGGLALLVLGESIRFWISSQAPAVHDETGEPA
;
A
#
# COMPACT_ATOMS: atom_id res chain seq x y z
N ALA A 1 -4.80 19.71 16.58
CA ALA A 1 -4.41 19.88 15.16
C ALA A 1 -3.71 18.65 14.57
N LEU A 2 -2.97 17.84 15.35
CA LEU A 2 -2.08 16.80 14.81
C LEU A 2 -2.52 15.34 15.04
N ALA A 3 -3.71 15.08 15.60
CA ALA A 3 -4.05 13.73 16.08
C ALA A 3 -3.95 12.64 14.98
N ALA A 4 -4.52 12.87 13.79
CA ALA A 4 -4.49 11.90 12.69
C ALA A 4 -3.07 11.62 12.15
N PRO A 5 -2.26 12.64 11.75
CA PRO A 5 -0.90 12.38 11.28
C PRO A 5 0.01 11.79 12.35
N LEU A 6 -0.21 12.09 13.64
CA LEU A 6 0.55 11.45 14.72
C LEU A 6 0.23 9.95 14.84
N TRP A 7 -1.03 9.54 14.73
CA TRP A 7 -1.39 8.12 14.69
C TRP A 7 -0.78 7.41 13.48
N ALA A 8 -0.87 8.01 12.29
CA ALA A 8 -0.28 7.45 11.08
C ALA A 8 1.25 7.32 11.19
N LEU A 9 1.91 8.36 11.70
CA LEU A 9 3.36 8.36 11.92
C LEU A 9 3.76 7.32 12.96
N ALA A 10 3.08 7.27 14.11
CA ALA A 10 3.37 6.33 15.18
C ALA A 10 3.21 4.88 14.71
N GLY A 11 2.11 4.56 14.02
CA GLY A 11 1.88 3.23 13.46
C GLY A 11 2.94 2.84 12.43
N THR A 12 3.26 3.75 11.51
CA THR A 12 4.26 3.52 10.45
C THR A 12 5.66 3.34 11.05
N ALA A 13 6.07 4.21 11.97
CA ALA A 13 7.36 4.14 12.63
C ALA A 13 7.50 2.89 13.51
N ALA A 14 6.44 2.51 14.24
CA ALA A 14 6.43 1.30 15.04
C ALA A 14 6.56 0.03 14.17
N LEU A 15 5.82 -0.04 13.06
CA LEU A 15 5.90 -1.15 12.12
C LEU A 15 7.31 -1.28 11.52
N LEU A 16 7.81 -0.22 10.89
CA LEU A 16 9.10 -0.27 10.21
C LEU A 16 10.25 -0.43 11.21
N GLY A 17 10.17 0.24 12.37
CA GLY A 17 11.14 0.07 13.45
C GLY A 17 11.19 -1.37 13.96
N ALA A 18 10.03 -2.03 14.13
CA ALA A 18 9.98 -3.43 14.53
C ALA A 18 10.58 -4.36 13.47
N LEU A 19 10.26 -4.17 12.18
CA LEU A 19 10.77 -5.01 11.09
C LEU A 19 12.29 -4.92 10.91
N LEU A 20 12.91 -3.81 11.34
CA LEU A 20 14.36 -3.62 11.30
C LEU A 20 15.09 -4.28 12.49
N LEU A 21 14.37 -4.79 13.49
CA LEU A 21 14.98 -5.53 14.58
C LEU A 21 15.37 -6.95 14.13
N PRO A 22 16.56 -7.45 14.53
CA PRO A 22 17.00 -8.80 14.16
C PRO A 22 16.00 -9.88 14.57
N GLY A 23 15.63 -10.75 13.63
CA GLY A 23 14.73 -11.89 13.87
C GLY A 23 13.25 -11.54 14.00
N VAL A 24 12.86 -10.28 13.77
CA VAL A 24 11.44 -9.87 13.73
C VAL A 24 10.86 -10.00 12.33
N ALA A 25 11.62 -9.57 11.30
CA ALA A 25 11.25 -9.80 9.91
C ALA A 25 11.04 -11.30 9.66
N GLY A 26 9.95 -11.66 8.97
CA GLY A 26 9.60 -13.06 8.75
C GLY A 26 9.06 -13.82 9.98
N GLY A 27 8.80 -13.17 11.12
CA GLY A 27 8.24 -13.81 12.31
C GLY A 27 6.82 -13.32 12.67
N TRP A 28 6.16 -14.00 13.63
CA TRP A 28 4.83 -13.61 14.11
C TRP A 28 4.79 -12.24 14.80
N TYR A 29 5.93 -11.75 15.30
CA TYR A 29 6.06 -10.38 15.82
C TYR A 29 5.81 -9.33 14.73
N ALA A 30 6.20 -9.58 13.48
CA ALA A 30 5.89 -8.71 12.35
C ALA A 30 4.38 -8.59 12.11
N VAL A 31 3.63 -9.69 12.29
CA VAL A 31 2.16 -9.70 12.19
C VAL A 31 1.54 -8.85 13.31
N GLY A 32 2.07 -8.95 14.53
CA GLY A 32 1.65 -8.10 15.64
C GLY A 32 1.89 -6.60 15.38
N ALA A 33 3.05 -6.27 14.81
CA ALA A 33 3.37 -4.90 14.41
C ALA A 33 2.45 -4.40 13.28
N ALA A 34 2.11 -5.25 12.31
CA ALA A 34 1.14 -4.96 11.24
C ALA A 34 -0.27 -4.73 11.79
N ALA A 35 -0.70 -5.50 12.79
CA ALA A 35 -1.99 -5.29 13.46
C ALA A 35 -2.02 -3.95 14.21
N LEU A 36 -0.94 -3.59 14.92
CA LEU A 36 -0.81 -2.29 15.56
C LEU A 36 -0.86 -1.15 14.52
N TYR A 37 -0.16 -1.30 13.40
CA TYR A 37 -0.23 -0.36 12.29
C TYR A 37 -1.65 -0.19 11.75
N ALA A 38 -2.39 -1.28 11.54
CA ALA A 38 -3.78 -1.24 11.08
C ALA A 38 -4.70 -0.49 12.06
N LEU A 39 -4.54 -0.71 13.37
CA LEU A 39 -5.28 0.00 14.41
C LEU A 39 -4.97 1.51 14.40
N CYS A 40 -3.69 1.87 14.31
CA CYS A 40 -3.25 3.25 14.19
C CYS A 40 -3.78 3.93 12.91
N ALA A 41 -3.74 3.23 11.77
CA ALA A 41 -4.30 3.69 10.51
C ALA A 41 -5.80 3.94 10.61
N GLY A 42 -6.55 2.98 11.18
CA GLY A 42 -7.99 3.13 11.45
C GLY A 42 -8.27 4.34 12.34
N ARG A 43 -7.45 4.58 13.36
CA ARG A 43 -7.60 5.74 14.26
C ARG A 43 -7.31 7.07 13.57
N ALA A 44 -6.32 7.09 12.68
CA ALA A 44 -5.97 8.25 11.87
C ALA A 44 -7.08 8.59 10.86
N LEU A 45 -7.68 7.57 10.24
CA LEU A 45 -8.73 7.71 9.21
C LEU A 45 -10.15 7.91 9.79
N ALA A 46 -10.35 7.75 11.09
CA ALA A 46 -11.65 7.90 11.74
C ALA A 46 -12.21 9.35 11.69
N ALA A 47 -11.36 10.35 11.44
CA ALA A 47 -11.76 11.74 11.33
C ALA A 47 -11.69 12.23 9.87
N ALA A 48 -12.59 13.12 9.46
CA ALA A 48 -12.55 13.72 8.14
C ALA A 48 -11.25 14.53 7.94
N PRO A 49 -10.52 14.35 6.83
CA PRO A 49 -9.25 15.03 6.58
C PRO A 49 -9.51 16.51 6.23
N ARG A 50 -9.49 17.36 7.24
CA ARG A 50 -9.80 18.81 7.13
C ARG A 50 -8.70 19.68 7.73
N ARG A 51 -7.65 19.09 8.28
CA ARG A 51 -6.59 19.78 9.01
C ARG A 51 -5.36 19.98 8.13
N PRO A 52 -4.53 21.02 8.41
CA PRO A 52 -3.40 21.39 7.55
C PRO A 52 -2.34 20.31 7.35
N PHE A 53 -2.26 19.31 8.22
CA PHE A 53 -1.27 18.23 8.15
C PHE A 53 -1.87 16.88 7.71
N ASP A 54 -3.17 16.82 7.40
CA ASP A 54 -3.81 15.57 6.99
C ASP A 54 -3.34 15.08 5.61
N TRP A 55 -2.70 15.96 4.82
CA TRP A 55 -2.04 15.58 3.57
C TRP A 55 -0.85 14.63 3.77
N LEU A 56 -0.33 14.50 5.00
CA LEU A 56 0.72 13.54 5.35
C LEU A 56 0.18 12.09 5.42
N LEU A 57 -1.13 11.88 5.51
CA LEU A 57 -1.70 10.53 5.66
C LEU A 57 -1.35 9.63 4.47
N PRO A 58 -1.61 10.00 3.19
CA PRO A 58 -1.24 9.16 2.05
C PRO A 58 0.25 8.81 1.97
N PRO A 59 1.22 9.73 2.07
CA PRO A 59 2.64 9.37 1.98
C PRO A 59 3.10 8.48 3.14
N LEU A 60 2.60 8.69 4.37
CA LEU A 60 2.94 7.82 5.51
C LEU A 60 2.44 6.39 5.30
N PHE A 61 1.19 6.22 4.87
CA PHE A 61 0.63 4.90 4.63
C PHE A 61 1.31 4.18 3.46
N ARG A 62 1.62 4.89 2.37
CA ARG A 62 2.40 4.35 1.24
C ARG A 62 3.80 3.92 1.67
N ALA A 63 4.49 4.74 2.47
CA ALA A 63 5.80 4.39 3.00
C ALA A 63 5.72 3.13 3.88
N GLY A 64 4.75 3.05 4.79
CA GLY A 64 4.51 1.88 5.64
C GLY A 64 4.25 0.61 4.83
N GLU A 65 3.40 0.69 3.79
CA GLU A 65 3.11 -0.45 2.92
C GLU A 65 4.34 -0.89 2.13
N TYR A 66 4.95 0.02 1.37
CA TYR A 66 5.99 -0.34 0.41
C TYR A 66 7.26 -0.83 1.12
N LEU A 67 7.66 -0.13 2.18
CA LEU A 67 8.85 -0.52 2.93
C LEU A 67 8.64 -1.84 3.66
N THR A 68 7.44 -2.14 4.16
CA THR A 68 7.16 -3.46 4.75
C THR A 68 7.36 -4.58 3.75
N VAL A 69 6.79 -4.43 2.55
CA VAL A 69 6.92 -5.42 1.46
C VAL A 69 8.39 -5.60 1.07
N LEU A 70 9.14 -4.51 0.92
CA LEU A 70 10.55 -4.57 0.53
C LEU A 70 11.46 -5.12 1.63
N ILE A 71 11.25 -4.75 2.89
CA ILE A 71 12.05 -5.26 4.03
C ILE A 71 11.88 -6.77 4.17
N LEU A 72 10.64 -7.27 4.14
CA LEU A 72 10.36 -8.71 4.25
C LEU A 72 10.94 -9.50 3.07
N ALA A 73 10.88 -8.94 1.86
CA ALA A 73 11.47 -9.59 0.69
C ALA A 73 13.00 -9.58 0.69
N ALA A 74 13.62 -8.51 1.22
CA ALA A 74 15.06 -8.42 1.38
C ALA A 74 15.58 -9.42 2.42
N ASP A 75 14.87 -9.58 3.53
CA ASP A 75 15.19 -10.55 4.59
C ASP A 75 15.15 -12.01 4.07
N GLY A 76 14.17 -12.33 3.21
CA GLY A 76 14.07 -13.63 2.54
C GLY A 76 15.06 -13.88 1.39
N GLY A 77 15.94 -12.92 1.06
CA GLY A 77 16.94 -13.03 0.02
C GLY A 77 16.59 -12.28 -1.29
N VAL A 78 17.48 -11.36 -1.68
CA VAL A 78 17.32 -10.41 -2.80
C VAL A 78 17.00 -11.06 -4.15
N ASN A 79 17.64 -12.17 -4.49
CA ASN A 79 17.39 -12.85 -5.78
C ASN A 79 16.11 -13.72 -5.78
N GLY A 80 15.48 -13.91 -4.62
CA GLY A 80 14.26 -14.71 -4.47
C GLY A 80 13.00 -13.86 -4.56
N ALA A 81 12.61 -13.27 -3.44
CA ALA A 81 11.30 -12.66 -3.27
C ALA A 81 11.21 -11.21 -3.82
N LEU A 82 12.34 -10.53 -3.99
CA LEU A 82 12.37 -9.10 -4.30
C LEU A 82 11.71 -8.72 -5.63
N PRO A 83 11.87 -9.46 -6.75
CA PRO A 83 11.17 -9.13 -7.99
C PRO A 83 9.64 -9.17 -7.83
N ALA A 84 9.12 -10.18 -7.13
CA ALA A 84 7.69 -10.29 -6.85
C ALA A 84 7.20 -9.17 -5.91
N ALA A 85 7.99 -8.83 -4.89
CA ALA A 85 7.75 -7.72 -3.99
C ALA A 85 7.70 -6.37 -4.73
N PHE A 86 8.64 -6.15 -5.66
CA PHE A 86 8.65 -4.97 -6.52
C PHE A 86 7.40 -4.89 -7.39
N CYS A 87 6.98 -6.00 -8.00
CA CYS A 87 5.73 -6.04 -8.77
C CYS A 87 4.50 -5.70 -7.92
N LEU A 88 4.45 -6.18 -6.67
CA LEU A 88 3.37 -5.84 -5.73
C LEU A 88 3.37 -4.33 -5.42
N VAL A 89 4.54 -3.76 -5.11
CA VAL A 89 4.71 -2.32 -4.87
C VAL A 89 4.32 -1.51 -6.11
N ALA A 90 4.72 -1.95 -7.31
CA ALA A 90 4.38 -1.29 -8.56
C ALA A 90 2.86 -1.30 -8.82
N ALA A 91 2.17 -2.42 -8.56
CA ALA A 91 0.73 -2.52 -8.69
C ALA A 91 0.00 -1.59 -7.68
N SER A 92 0.45 -1.56 -6.41
CA SER A 92 -0.07 -0.62 -5.41
C SER A 92 0.17 0.83 -5.82
N ALA A 93 1.37 1.16 -6.30
CA ALA A 93 1.73 2.50 -6.76
C ALA A 93 0.90 2.92 -7.97
N TYR A 94 0.69 2.03 -8.93
CA TYR A 94 -0.20 2.28 -10.07
C TYR A 94 -1.63 2.57 -9.60
N HIS A 95 -2.19 1.78 -8.66
CA HIS A 95 -3.52 2.04 -8.10
C HIS A 95 -3.63 3.42 -7.44
N HIS A 96 -2.62 3.80 -6.66
CA HIS A 96 -2.55 5.10 -6.02
C HIS A 96 -2.45 6.25 -7.03
N TYR A 97 -1.70 6.03 -8.11
CA TYR A 97 -1.53 7.00 -9.19
C TYR A 97 -2.82 7.18 -10.00
N ASP A 98 -3.48 6.08 -10.37
CA ASP A 98 -4.78 6.08 -11.04
C ASP A 98 -5.83 6.85 -10.22
N THR A 99 -5.87 6.64 -8.90
CA THR A 99 -6.73 7.41 -8.00
C THR A 99 -6.48 8.92 -8.08
N VAL A 100 -5.21 9.34 -8.10
CA VAL A 100 -4.86 10.77 -8.20
C VAL A 100 -5.33 11.34 -9.54
N TYR A 101 -5.17 10.62 -10.64
CA TYR A 101 -5.57 11.08 -11.97
C TYR A 101 -7.08 11.21 -12.12
N ARG A 102 -7.85 10.26 -11.60
CA ARG A 102 -9.32 10.35 -11.61
C ARG A 102 -9.83 11.52 -10.78
N LEU A 103 -9.22 11.77 -9.62
CA LEU A 103 -9.57 12.91 -8.77
C LEU A 103 -9.21 14.25 -9.44
N ARG A 104 -8.03 14.35 -10.06
CA ARG A 104 -7.62 15.55 -10.84
C ARG A 104 -8.55 15.81 -12.02
N GLY A 105 -8.97 14.76 -12.73
CA GLY A 105 -9.93 14.84 -13.84
C GLY A 105 -11.40 15.02 -13.41
N GLY A 106 -11.69 15.23 -12.12
CA GLY A 106 -13.05 15.45 -11.62
C GLY A 106 -13.96 14.22 -11.66
N ALA A 107 -13.43 13.03 -11.99
CA ALA A 107 -14.22 11.81 -12.14
C ALA A 107 -14.45 11.06 -10.81
N GLY A 108 -13.87 11.55 -9.71
CA GLY A 108 -14.04 10.99 -8.38
C GLY A 108 -13.07 9.86 -8.05
N ALA A 109 -13.26 9.25 -6.88
CA ALA A 109 -12.44 8.14 -6.40
C ALA A 109 -12.83 6.80 -7.08
N PRO A 110 -11.92 5.81 -7.13
CA PRO A 110 -12.25 4.47 -7.60
C PRO A 110 -13.44 3.85 -6.86
N PRO A 111 -14.17 2.92 -7.50
CA PRO A 111 -15.36 2.34 -6.90
C PRO A 111 -15.02 1.58 -5.61
N ARG A 112 -15.91 1.66 -4.61
CA ARG A 112 -15.68 1.08 -3.27
C ARG A 112 -15.36 -0.42 -3.29
N TRP A 113 -15.95 -1.17 -4.21
CA TRP A 113 -15.69 -2.61 -4.33
C TRP A 113 -14.22 -2.89 -4.69
N LEU A 114 -13.57 -2.03 -5.49
CA LEU A 114 -12.16 -2.17 -5.84
C LEU A 114 -11.28 -1.94 -4.61
N VAL A 115 -11.57 -0.90 -3.84
CA VAL A 115 -10.85 -0.60 -2.58
C VAL A 115 -10.97 -1.78 -1.59
N GLN A 116 -12.16 -2.37 -1.48
CA GLN A 116 -12.37 -3.55 -0.61
C GLN A 116 -11.65 -4.80 -1.13
N ALA A 117 -11.75 -5.08 -2.43
CA ALA A 117 -11.13 -6.26 -3.04
C ALA A 117 -9.59 -6.19 -3.05
N THR A 118 -9.01 -5.00 -3.13
CA THR A 118 -7.56 -4.78 -3.00
C THR A 118 -7.06 -4.80 -1.55
N GLY A 119 -7.96 -4.83 -0.57
CA GLY A 119 -7.65 -5.01 0.85
C GLY A 119 -7.07 -3.78 1.57
N GLY A 120 -6.97 -2.62 0.92
CA GLY A 120 -6.30 -1.45 1.49
C GLY A 120 -4.81 -1.69 1.80
N HIS A 121 -4.14 -0.67 2.32
CA HIS A 121 -2.72 -0.77 2.65
C HIS A 121 -2.51 -1.62 3.92
N GLU A 122 -3.39 -1.47 4.90
CA GLU A 122 -3.39 -2.20 6.16
C GLU A 122 -3.63 -3.71 5.97
N GLY A 123 -4.58 -4.09 5.12
CA GLY A 123 -4.86 -5.50 4.84
C GLY A 123 -3.73 -6.16 4.07
N ARG A 124 -3.16 -5.47 3.07
CA ARG A 124 -1.98 -5.98 2.34
C ARG A 124 -0.76 -6.13 3.25
N VAL A 125 -0.50 -5.17 4.13
CA VAL A 125 0.58 -5.27 5.14
C VAL A 125 0.37 -6.47 6.08
N LEU A 126 -0.86 -6.70 6.55
CA LEU A 126 -1.21 -7.87 7.37
C LEU A 126 -1.00 -9.19 6.61
N VAL A 127 -1.47 -9.27 5.36
CA VAL A 127 -1.31 -10.48 4.54
C VAL A 127 0.17 -10.76 4.27
N VAL A 128 0.94 -9.76 3.87
CA VAL A 128 2.37 -9.93 3.54
C VAL A 128 3.18 -10.32 4.78
N THR A 129 2.93 -9.70 5.93
CA THR A 129 3.59 -10.11 7.19
C THR A 129 3.18 -11.52 7.63
N ALA A 130 1.91 -11.90 7.48
CA ALA A 130 1.45 -13.25 7.82
C ALA A 130 2.05 -14.31 6.88
N VAL A 131 2.11 -14.04 5.57
CA VAL A 131 2.78 -14.89 4.59
C VAL A 131 4.26 -15.03 4.95
N ALA A 132 4.96 -13.93 5.24
CA ALA A 132 6.36 -13.99 5.64
C ALA A 132 6.56 -14.83 6.91
N ALA A 133 5.66 -14.71 7.90
CA ALA A 133 5.69 -15.52 9.13
C ALA A 133 5.46 -17.02 8.88
N LEU A 134 4.55 -17.37 7.95
CA LEU A 134 4.23 -18.77 7.62
C LEU A 134 5.32 -19.44 6.78
N TRP A 135 5.99 -18.69 5.91
CA TRP A 135 6.98 -19.20 4.96
C TRP A 135 8.39 -18.62 5.19
N ALA A 136 8.74 -18.35 6.45
CA ALA A 136 10.04 -17.79 6.84
C ALA A 136 11.25 -18.58 6.30
N ALA A 137 11.07 -19.87 6.00
CA ALA A 137 12.05 -20.73 5.36
C ALA A 137 11.48 -21.36 4.08
N GLY A 138 11.77 -20.79 2.90
CA GLY A 138 11.55 -21.45 1.62
C GLY A 138 10.98 -20.58 0.49
N ALA A 139 10.68 -21.21 -0.65
CA ALA A 139 10.17 -20.54 -1.85
C ALA A 139 8.71 -20.05 -1.76
N GLY A 140 8.02 -20.35 -0.65
CA GLY A 140 6.60 -20.02 -0.46
C GLY A 140 6.32 -18.51 -0.46
N LEU A 141 7.23 -17.71 0.11
CA LEU A 141 7.10 -16.25 0.12
C LEU A 141 7.10 -15.67 -1.30
N THR A 142 8.03 -16.11 -2.16
CA THR A 142 8.10 -15.64 -3.55
C THR A 142 6.83 -15.98 -4.32
N ALA A 143 6.31 -17.21 -4.18
CA ALA A 143 5.09 -17.63 -4.85
C ALA A 143 3.88 -16.81 -4.36
N ALA A 144 3.73 -16.63 -3.05
CA ALA A 144 2.66 -15.84 -2.47
C ALA A 144 2.71 -14.37 -2.91
N LEU A 145 3.87 -13.73 -2.87
CA LEU A 145 4.04 -12.36 -3.37
C LEU A 145 3.73 -12.26 -4.87
N SER A 146 4.11 -13.26 -5.67
CA SER A 146 3.81 -13.29 -7.10
C SER A 146 2.31 -13.36 -7.36
N VAL A 147 1.59 -14.22 -6.62
CA VAL A 147 0.13 -14.34 -6.71
C VAL A 147 -0.55 -13.05 -6.27
N LEU A 148 -0.12 -12.45 -5.16
CA LEU A 148 -0.66 -11.19 -4.67
C LEU A 148 -0.40 -10.05 -5.66
N ALA A 149 0.82 -9.94 -6.19
CA ALA A 149 1.18 -8.92 -7.17
C ALA A 149 0.37 -9.07 -8.46
N GLY A 150 0.30 -10.28 -9.01
CA GLY A 150 -0.46 -10.58 -10.22
C GLY A 150 -1.96 -10.33 -10.04
N GLY A 151 -2.54 -10.81 -8.93
CA GLY A 151 -3.95 -10.59 -8.61
C GLY A 151 -4.28 -9.10 -8.44
N LEU A 152 -3.45 -8.37 -7.70
CA LEU A 152 -3.61 -6.93 -7.51
C LEU A 152 -3.49 -6.17 -8.83
N ALA A 153 -2.47 -6.49 -9.64
CA ALA A 153 -2.25 -5.87 -10.94
C ALA A 153 -3.43 -6.12 -11.88
N LEU A 154 -3.90 -7.37 -12.00
CA LEU A 154 -5.05 -7.70 -12.86
C LEU A 154 -6.31 -6.96 -12.45
N LEU A 155 -6.59 -6.88 -11.14
CA LEU A 155 -7.76 -6.21 -10.62
C LEU A 155 -7.70 -4.69 -10.88
N VAL A 156 -6.59 -4.06 -10.52
CA VAL A 156 -6.40 -2.61 -10.62
C VAL A 156 -6.29 -2.17 -12.07
N LEU A 157 -5.44 -2.82 -12.89
CA LEU A 157 -5.30 -2.46 -14.30
C LEU A 157 -6.59 -2.77 -15.06
N GLY A 158 -7.24 -3.91 -14.79
CA GLY A 158 -8.51 -4.26 -15.43
C GLY A 158 -9.59 -3.21 -15.17
N GLU A 159 -9.75 -2.77 -13.92
CA GLU A 159 -10.71 -1.72 -13.59
C GLU A 159 -10.31 -0.37 -14.17
N SER A 160 -9.02 -0.02 -14.11
CA SER A 160 -8.45 1.21 -14.70
C SER A 160 -8.72 1.29 -16.20
N ILE A 161 -8.34 0.27 -16.96
CA ILE A 161 -8.57 0.20 -18.41
C ILE A 161 -10.06 0.31 -18.72
N ARG A 162 -10.91 -0.47 -18.03
CA ARG A 162 -12.36 -0.41 -18.22
C ARG A 162 -12.90 1.00 -17.96
N PHE A 163 -12.47 1.64 -16.88
CA PHE A 163 -12.91 2.99 -16.52
C PHE A 163 -12.47 4.01 -17.58
N TRP A 164 -11.18 4.10 -17.90
CA TRP A 164 -10.67 5.14 -18.80
C TRP A 164 -11.20 5.00 -20.24
N ILE A 165 -11.49 3.78 -20.70
CA ILE A 165 -12.14 3.56 -22.00
C ILE A 165 -13.61 4.00 -21.99
N SER A 166 -14.32 3.87 -20.87
CA SER A 166 -15.79 4.06 -20.84
C SER A 166 -16.26 5.38 -20.23
N SER A 167 -15.45 6.05 -19.42
CA SER A 167 -15.89 7.17 -18.59
C SER A 167 -16.03 8.51 -19.32
N GLN A 168 -15.44 8.64 -20.51
CA GLN A 168 -15.27 9.95 -21.18
C GLN A 168 -14.61 11.00 -20.28
N ALA A 169 -13.91 10.57 -19.22
CA ALA A 169 -13.28 11.46 -18.27
C ALA A 169 -12.15 12.25 -18.97
N PRO A 170 -12.02 13.55 -18.69
CA PRO A 170 -10.96 14.35 -19.28
C PRO A 170 -9.59 13.84 -18.82
N ALA A 171 -8.77 13.38 -19.78
CA ALA A 171 -7.37 13.12 -19.54
C ALA A 171 -6.65 14.47 -19.48
N VAL A 172 -6.58 15.06 -18.29
CA VAL A 172 -5.80 16.29 -18.08
C VAL A 172 -4.32 15.93 -18.26
N HIS A 173 -3.73 16.40 -19.36
CA HIS A 173 -2.31 16.25 -19.63
C HIS A 173 -1.55 17.44 -19.03
N ASP A 174 -0.57 17.18 -18.16
CA ASP A 174 0.29 18.21 -17.53
C ASP A 174 1.23 18.92 -18.53
N GLU A 175 1.06 18.70 -19.84
CA GLU A 175 1.97 19.19 -20.88
C GLU A 175 1.71 20.65 -21.32
N THR A 176 0.70 21.33 -20.79
CA THR A 176 0.42 22.73 -21.16
C THR A 176 1.33 23.76 -20.50
N GLY A 177 2.18 23.37 -19.54
CA GLY A 177 3.22 24.24 -18.99
C GLY A 177 2.72 25.48 -18.22
N GLU A 178 1.43 25.57 -17.91
CA GLU A 178 0.92 26.63 -17.05
C GLU A 178 1.14 26.24 -15.57
N PRO A 179 1.82 27.09 -14.78
CA PRO A 179 2.01 26.83 -13.36
C PRO A 179 0.66 26.85 -12.62
N ALA A 180 0.50 25.88 -11.72
CA ALA A 180 -0.62 25.79 -10.77
C ALA A 180 -0.67 26.96 -9.77
#